data_AF-A0A6J0ZN79-F1
#
_entry.id   AF-A0A6J0ZN79-F1
#
_cell.length_a   1.000
_cell.length_b   1.000
_cell.length_c   1.000
_cell.angle_alpha   90.00
_cell.angle_beta   90.00
_cell.angle_gamma   90.00
#
_symmetry.space_group_name_H-M   'P 1'
#
loop_
_entity.id
_entity.type
_entity.pdbx_description
1 polymer ?
#
loop_
_entity_poly.entity_id
_entity_poly.type
_entity_poly.pdbx_seq_one_letter_code
_entity_poly.pdbx_strand_id
1 'polypeptide(L)'
;MKTHHHHPKLKTHPRPLFSCGFFRNCTQSTLSPTTPHSPSLPLSSSQPPPSSPPPSSSLPHPSAPPPPPPPPPKNSFQQRPESSSSSSSSSASHSFTQWKFPIPTSPLHQNPCQSTPHFQPPPPSLPPPPPLSSANLQELFHIAELQLSTGSQSEQLAALQLLDRSLVPNPPSDPICPPALMRGIVSNLNNEAGVKPATKILLALCLAEGNRHVAVEAGAVGAVVEVVAELEGAAAERALAALELMCTVAEGAAEVRAHALAMPVMVSVMGRLEGRGREYAISVISVIYGGGCVGGGSGEEQEEETVPAPPEEVARAVVLALQGECTARGRRKGAQLLKMLQEYGRLDLTQDGNEGF
;
A
#
# COMPACT_ATOMS: atom_id res chain seq x y z
N MET A 1 -17.85 -66.68 43.80
CA MET A 1 -16.65 -65.89 44.17
C MET A 1 -17.09 -64.45 44.41
N LYS A 2 -16.56 -63.77 45.44
CA LYS A 2 -16.78 -62.33 45.66
C LYS A 2 -15.67 -61.56 44.96
N THR A 3 -16.00 -60.62 44.07
CA THR A 3 -15.06 -59.66 43.50
C THR A 3 -15.52 -58.25 43.87
N HIS A 4 -14.67 -57.56 44.65
CA HIS A 4 -14.80 -56.15 44.99
C HIS A 4 -13.90 -55.32 44.08
N HIS A 5 -14.14 -53.99 44.07
CA HIS A 5 -13.28 -52.92 43.52
C HIS A 5 -13.33 -52.75 41.98
N HIS A 6 -13.26 -51.53 41.40
CA HIS A 6 -13.12 -50.17 41.96
C HIS A 6 -13.89 -49.15 41.10
N HIS A 7 -14.46 -48.10 41.70
CA HIS A 7 -14.84 -46.88 40.97
C HIS A 7 -13.62 -45.97 40.74
N PRO A 8 -13.36 -45.46 39.53
CA PRO A 8 -12.41 -44.39 39.31
C PRO A 8 -13.00 -43.04 39.72
N LYS A 9 -12.36 -42.32 40.65
CA LYS A 9 -12.72 -40.94 40.98
C LYS A 9 -12.12 -39.99 39.94
N LEU A 10 -12.96 -39.26 39.22
CA LEU A 10 -12.52 -38.09 38.46
C LEU A 10 -11.97 -37.03 39.43
N LYS A 11 -10.70 -36.64 39.24
CA LYS A 11 -10.04 -35.60 40.03
C LYS A 11 -9.54 -34.49 39.11
N THR A 12 -10.40 -33.51 38.88
CA THR A 12 -10.10 -32.28 38.16
C THR A 12 -9.04 -31.48 38.92
N HIS A 13 -7.86 -31.33 38.32
CA HIS A 13 -6.84 -30.37 38.75
C HIS A 13 -6.86 -29.18 37.78
N PRO A 14 -7.13 -27.94 38.24
CA PRO A 14 -6.95 -26.76 37.41
C PRO A 14 -5.44 -26.54 37.19
N ARG A 15 -5.02 -26.38 35.93
CA ARG A 15 -3.69 -25.86 35.58
C ARG A 15 -3.81 -24.39 35.11
N PRO A 16 -2.81 -23.55 35.40
CA PRO A 16 -2.99 -22.12 35.41
C PRO A 16 -2.99 -21.48 34.02
N LEU A 17 -3.57 -20.28 33.99
CA LEU A 17 -3.68 -19.36 32.86
C LEU A 17 -2.31 -19.08 32.22
N PHE A 18 -2.25 -19.13 30.88
CA PHE A 18 -1.12 -18.56 30.15
C PHE A 18 -1.23 -17.04 30.13
N SER A 19 -0.17 -16.38 30.60
CA SER A 19 -0.06 -14.93 30.65
C SER A 19 0.06 -14.35 29.23
N CYS A 20 -0.97 -13.63 28.76
CA CYS A 20 -0.81 -12.68 27.67
C CYS A 20 -0.41 -11.34 28.28
N GLY A 21 0.83 -10.90 28.05
CA GLY A 21 1.34 -9.65 28.58
C GLY A 21 2.24 -8.93 27.60
N PHE A 22 1.67 -8.12 26.70
CA PHE A 22 2.39 -6.98 26.11
C PHE A 22 1.51 -5.88 25.46
N PHE A 23 0.44 -5.41 26.12
CA PHE A 23 -0.10 -4.07 25.80
C PHE A 23 -0.41 -3.27 27.07
N ARG A 24 -0.05 -1.99 27.02
CA ARG A 24 0.06 -1.09 28.18
C ARG A 24 -0.72 0.19 27.89
N ASN A 25 -1.86 0.35 28.57
CA ASN A 25 -2.46 1.61 29.05
C ASN A 25 -3.98 1.46 29.19
N CYS A 26 -4.45 1.23 30.42
CA CYS A 26 -5.84 1.50 30.78
C CYS A 26 -5.96 2.99 31.15
N THR A 27 -6.67 3.77 30.36
CA THR A 27 -7.25 5.06 30.79
C THR A 27 -8.73 5.06 30.43
N GLN A 28 -9.55 4.49 31.31
CA GLN A 28 -10.99 4.72 31.29
C GLN A 28 -11.42 5.20 32.68
N SER A 29 -11.79 6.47 32.75
CA SER A 29 -12.52 7.01 33.90
C SER A 29 -13.93 6.46 33.87
N THR A 30 -14.35 5.83 34.98
CA THR A 30 -15.67 5.25 35.12
C THR A 30 -16.73 6.34 35.30
N LEU A 31 -17.66 6.44 34.35
CA LEU A 31 -18.93 7.14 34.56
C LEU A 31 -20.04 6.11 34.77
N SER A 32 -20.73 6.20 35.90
CA SER A 32 -21.99 5.49 36.14
C SER A 32 -23.16 6.48 36.03
N PRO A 33 -24.33 6.07 35.51
CA PRO A 33 -25.42 6.98 35.17
C PRO A 33 -26.42 7.17 36.32
N THR A 34 -27.34 8.12 36.09
CA THR A 34 -28.77 8.18 36.52
C THR A 34 -29.12 9.45 37.32
N THR A 35 -29.78 10.39 36.65
CA THR A 35 -30.74 11.32 37.26
C THR A 35 -31.93 11.53 36.31
N PRO A 36 -33.17 11.32 36.75
CA PRO A 36 -34.35 11.92 36.12
C PRO A 36 -34.67 13.25 36.82
N HIS A 37 -35.12 14.26 36.06
CA HIS A 37 -36.19 15.23 36.41
C HIS A 37 -36.16 16.43 35.45
N SER A 38 -37.28 16.67 34.75
CA SER A 38 -37.65 17.99 34.22
C SER A 38 -38.38 18.78 35.32
N PRO A 39 -38.48 20.13 35.24
CA PRO A 39 -39.64 20.69 34.53
C PRO A 39 -39.51 22.10 33.89
N SER A 40 -40.51 22.41 33.05
CA SER A 40 -41.16 23.72 32.81
C SER A 40 -40.43 24.90 32.11
N LEU A 41 -41.10 25.38 31.04
CA LEU A 41 -40.92 26.66 30.35
C LEU A 41 -41.32 27.87 31.23
N PRO A 42 -40.91 29.09 30.84
CA PRO A 42 -41.93 30.08 30.48
C PRO A 42 -41.65 30.83 29.16
N LEU A 43 -42.67 31.55 28.68
CA LEU A 43 -42.67 32.32 27.43
C LEU A 43 -41.89 33.66 27.51
N SER A 44 -41.53 34.13 26.30
CA SER A 44 -41.67 35.52 25.80
C SER A 44 -40.47 36.49 25.77
N SER A 45 -40.20 36.92 24.53
CA SER A 45 -39.98 38.31 24.08
C SER A 45 -38.56 38.87 23.93
N SER A 46 -38.44 39.65 22.85
CA SER A 46 -37.49 40.78 22.62
C SER A 46 -36.10 40.47 22.04
N GLN A 47 -36.05 40.51 20.71
CA GLN A 47 -34.85 40.65 19.86
C GLN A 47 -34.34 42.11 19.84
N PRO A 48 -33.02 42.37 19.96
CA PRO A 48 -32.37 43.62 19.53
C PRO A 48 -31.74 43.51 18.11
N PRO A 49 -31.50 44.64 17.41
CA PRO A 49 -31.00 44.66 16.03
C PRO A 49 -29.47 44.49 15.90
N PRO A 50 -28.95 44.18 14.69
CA PRO A 50 -27.51 43.97 14.47
C PRO A 50 -26.71 45.28 14.48
N SER A 51 -25.53 45.23 15.10
CA SER A 51 -24.54 46.32 15.14
C SER A 51 -23.70 46.41 13.86
N SER A 52 -23.51 47.63 13.37
CA SER A 52 -22.76 47.99 12.15
C SER A 52 -21.22 47.82 12.27
N PRO A 53 -20.50 47.66 11.13
CA PRO A 53 -19.05 47.44 11.12
C PRO A 53 -18.21 48.70 11.40
N PRO A 54 -16.95 48.55 11.86
CA PRO A 54 -16.00 49.65 12.02
C PRO A 54 -15.42 50.14 10.66
N PRO A 55 -14.88 51.39 10.60
CA PRO A 55 -14.54 52.06 9.35
C PRO A 55 -13.18 51.64 8.76
N SER A 56 -13.06 51.82 7.44
CA SER A 56 -11.89 51.53 6.63
C SER A 56 -10.66 52.38 6.99
N SER A 57 -9.51 51.73 7.21
CA SER A 57 -8.21 52.38 7.33
C SER A 57 -7.36 52.24 6.06
N SER A 58 -6.81 53.37 5.66
CA SER A 58 -5.98 53.69 4.48
C SER A 58 -4.90 52.68 4.05
N LEU A 59 -4.76 52.56 2.72
CA LEU A 59 -3.62 51.99 1.99
C LEU A 59 -2.25 52.55 2.44
N PRO A 60 -1.22 51.69 2.53
CA PRO A 60 0.19 52.07 2.36
C PRO A 60 0.65 51.90 0.89
N HIS A 61 1.47 52.84 0.40
CA HIS A 61 2.10 52.75 -0.93
C HIS A 61 3.11 51.60 -1.05
N PRO A 62 3.37 51.09 -2.27
CA PRO A 62 4.30 49.96 -2.49
C PRO A 62 5.76 50.38 -2.26
N SER A 63 6.49 49.57 -1.50
CA SER A 63 7.94 49.72 -1.29
C SER A 63 8.72 49.23 -2.51
N ALA A 64 9.80 49.95 -2.86
CA ALA A 64 10.67 49.61 -3.99
C ALA A 64 11.52 48.34 -3.73
N PRO A 65 11.91 47.58 -4.78
CA PRO A 65 12.73 46.38 -4.62
C PRO A 65 14.20 46.71 -4.27
N PRO A 66 14.90 45.83 -3.53
CA PRO A 66 16.31 46.03 -3.18
C PRO A 66 17.25 45.81 -4.39
N PRO A 67 18.44 46.43 -4.42
CA PRO A 67 19.42 46.28 -5.49
C PRO A 67 20.12 44.90 -5.46
N PRO A 68 20.63 44.41 -6.62
CA PRO A 68 21.32 43.13 -6.70
C PRO A 68 22.73 43.17 -6.06
N PRO A 69 23.25 42.01 -5.59
CA PRO A 69 24.56 41.92 -4.96
C PRO A 69 25.72 42.08 -5.98
N PRO A 70 26.90 42.57 -5.54
CA PRO A 70 28.07 42.76 -6.41
C PRO A 70 28.76 41.42 -6.77
N PRO A 71 29.45 41.36 -7.93
CA PRO A 71 30.20 40.17 -8.33
C PRO A 71 31.48 39.97 -7.50
N PRO A 72 31.96 38.72 -7.32
CA PRO A 72 33.18 38.44 -6.55
C PRO A 72 34.45 38.87 -7.31
N PRO A 73 35.48 39.36 -6.60
CA PRO A 73 36.73 39.78 -7.21
C PRO A 73 37.56 38.59 -7.70
N LYS A 74 38.21 38.76 -8.87
CA LYS A 74 39.30 37.91 -9.34
C LYS A 74 40.64 38.54 -8.96
N ASN A 75 41.47 37.78 -8.25
CA ASN A 75 42.94 37.77 -8.30
C ASN A 75 43.42 36.86 -7.15
N SER A 76 44.55 36.16 -7.15
CA SER A 76 45.50 35.63 -8.14
C SER A 76 46.79 35.42 -7.35
N PHE A 77 47.37 34.22 -7.43
CA PHE A 77 48.76 33.88 -7.06
C PHE A 77 49.21 33.78 -5.58
N GLN A 78 50.01 32.72 -5.40
CA GLN A 78 51.21 32.55 -4.56
C GLN A 78 51.17 31.84 -3.18
N GLN A 79 51.88 30.70 -3.20
CA GLN A 79 52.85 30.16 -2.21
C GLN A 79 52.40 29.25 -1.05
N ARG A 80 52.81 27.97 -1.18
CA ARG A 80 53.15 27.00 -0.09
C ARG A 80 54.53 27.39 0.52
N PRO A 81 55.01 26.91 1.70
CA PRO A 81 55.04 25.50 2.17
C PRO A 81 54.68 25.35 3.69
N GLU A 82 54.92 24.28 4.48
CA GLU A 82 55.50 22.91 4.41
C GLU A 82 54.63 21.91 5.27
N SER A 83 55.12 20.66 5.50
CA SER A 83 55.10 19.91 6.80
C SER A 83 53.75 19.47 7.43
N SER A 84 53.50 18.20 7.85
CA SER A 84 54.28 16.93 7.90
C SER A 84 53.34 15.71 8.04
N SER A 85 53.82 14.50 7.69
CA SER A 85 53.45 13.18 8.30
C SER A 85 51.99 12.65 8.17
N SER A 86 51.67 11.34 8.06
CA SER A 86 52.42 10.08 7.87
C SER A 86 51.44 8.93 7.46
N SER A 87 51.92 7.90 6.73
CA SER A 87 51.51 6.46 6.77
C SER A 87 50.02 6.02 6.57
N SER A 88 49.65 4.88 5.97
CA SER A 88 50.33 3.80 5.21
C SER A 88 49.28 2.90 4.48
N SER A 89 49.69 2.23 3.39
CA SER A 89 49.34 0.85 2.90
C SER A 89 47.91 0.25 3.03
N SER A 90 47.42 -0.69 2.19
CA SER A 90 47.80 -1.25 0.87
C SER A 90 46.72 -2.29 0.48
N SER A 91 46.37 -2.45 -0.81
CA SER A 91 46.05 -3.75 -1.47
C SER A 91 45.54 -3.59 -2.90
N ALA A 92 45.84 -4.55 -3.77
CA ALA A 92 45.57 -4.52 -5.21
C ALA A 92 44.59 -5.62 -5.65
N SER A 93 43.93 -5.42 -6.80
CA SER A 93 43.65 -6.48 -7.80
C SER A 93 43.15 -5.88 -9.11
N HIS A 94 43.46 -6.55 -10.23
CA HIS A 94 43.25 -6.07 -11.60
C HIS A 94 42.15 -6.86 -12.34
N SER A 95 41.77 -6.31 -13.50
CA SER A 95 41.33 -7.00 -14.74
C SER A 95 39.86 -6.89 -15.12
N PHE A 96 39.42 -6.99 -16.38
CA PHE A 96 40.02 -6.68 -17.70
C PHE A 96 38.97 -7.05 -18.77
N THR A 97 38.61 -6.17 -19.70
CA THR A 97 38.13 -6.57 -21.04
C THR A 97 38.31 -5.44 -22.05
N GLN A 98 39.20 -5.66 -23.03
CA GLN A 98 39.18 -4.97 -24.33
C GLN A 98 38.11 -5.60 -25.24
N TRP A 99 37.70 -4.90 -26.31
CA TRP A 99 37.86 -5.30 -27.74
C TRP A 99 37.61 -4.04 -28.61
N LYS A 100 38.20 -3.94 -29.81
CA LYS A 100 38.34 -2.66 -30.54
C LYS A 100 38.55 -2.88 -32.06
N PHE A 101 38.35 -1.81 -32.86
CA PHE A 101 38.76 -1.59 -34.28
C PHE A 101 37.76 -2.03 -35.39
N PRO A 102 37.78 -1.43 -36.62
CA PRO A 102 38.90 -0.77 -37.31
C PRO A 102 38.71 0.66 -37.88
N ILE A 103 39.79 1.16 -38.49
CA ILE A 103 40.14 2.53 -38.92
C ILE A 103 40.37 2.57 -40.45
N PRO A 104 40.37 3.74 -41.11
CA PRO A 104 41.60 4.25 -41.78
C PRO A 104 41.81 5.78 -41.59
N THR A 105 42.99 6.43 -41.67
CA THR A 105 44.38 6.03 -41.99
C THR A 105 45.38 7.12 -41.52
N SER A 106 46.51 6.71 -40.89
CA SER A 106 47.93 7.14 -41.10
C SER A 106 48.40 8.62 -41.24
N PRO A 107 49.70 8.97 -40.99
CA PRO A 107 50.79 8.25 -40.27
C PRO A 107 51.72 9.12 -39.34
N LEU A 108 52.69 8.46 -38.69
CA LEU A 108 53.91 8.97 -37.97
C LEU A 108 53.70 9.68 -36.60
N HIS A 109 54.00 9.06 -35.45
CA HIS A 109 55.33 9.02 -34.76
C HIS A 109 55.93 10.41 -34.43
N GLN A 110 56.26 10.80 -33.19
CA GLN A 110 56.07 10.34 -31.78
C GLN A 110 56.00 11.62 -30.88
N ASN A 111 55.77 11.68 -29.55
CA ASN A 111 55.53 10.74 -28.42
C ASN A 111 54.64 11.47 -27.35
N PRO A 112 54.11 10.86 -26.27
CA PRO A 112 52.91 11.39 -25.59
C PRO A 112 53.14 12.22 -24.29
N CYS A 113 52.58 13.43 -24.25
CA CYS A 113 52.23 14.09 -22.99
C CYS A 113 50.93 13.50 -22.43
N GLN A 114 50.93 13.10 -21.15
CA GLN A 114 49.75 12.59 -20.47
C GLN A 114 48.77 13.72 -20.17
N SER A 115 47.64 13.75 -20.86
CA SER A 115 46.45 14.51 -20.46
C SER A 115 45.50 13.60 -19.70
N THR A 116 45.39 13.81 -18.38
CA THR A 116 44.42 13.13 -17.53
C THR A 116 42.99 13.53 -17.94
N PRO A 117 42.12 12.61 -18.38
CA PRO A 117 40.71 12.92 -18.49
C PRO A 117 40.15 13.15 -17.09
N HIS A 118 39.56 14.33 -16.86
CA HIS A 118 38.85 14.64 -15.63
C HIS A 118 37.64 13.70 -15.51
N PHE A 119 37.78 12.61 -14.75
CA PHE A 119 36.63 11.88 -14.24
C PHE A 119 35.94 12.78 -13.22
N GLN A 120 34.99 13.58 -13.69
CA GLN A 120 34.04 14.24 -12.83
C GLN A 120 33.16 13.14 -12.22
N PRO A 121 33.15 12.93 -10.89
CA PRO A 121 32.20 12.01 -10.29
C PRO A 121 30.77 12.47 -10.62
N PRO A 122 29.80 11.56 -10.72
CA PRO A 122 28.40 11.97 -10.82
C PRO A 122 28.09 12.93 -9.66
N PRO A 123 27.31 14.01 -9.88
CA PRO A 123 26.98 14.94 -8.81
C PRO A 123 26.37 14.16 -7.65
N PRO A 124 26.70 14.51 -6.39
CA PRO A 124 26.17 13.81 -5.24
C PRO A 124 24.64 13.80 -5.34
N SER A 125 24.06 12.60 -5.28
CA SER A 125 22.61 12.43 -5.26
C SER A 125 22.04 13.33 -4.18
N LEU A 126 21.20 14.29 -4.58
CA LEU A 126 20.57 15.21 -3.65
C LEU A 126 19.92 14.41 -2.52
N PRO A 127 20.05 14.84 -1.25
CA PRO A 127 19.39 14.17 -0.15
C PRO A 127 17.88 14.10 -0.46
N PRO A 128 17.20 12.98 -0.11
CA PRO A 128 15.77 12.88 -0.34
C PRO A 128 15.06 14.06 0.32
N PRO A 129 13.99 14.60 -0.30
CA PRO A 129 13.25 15.72 0.29
C PRO A 129 12.78 15.33 1.70
N PRO A 130 12.77 16.28 2.65
CA PRO A 130 12.35 16.00 4.02
C PRO A 130 10.92 15.44 4.02
N PRO A 131 10.61 14.48 4.91
CA PRO A 131 9.25 13.95 5.01
C PRO A 131 8.27 15.07 5.33
N LEU A 132 7.08 14.99 4.74
CA LEU A 132 6.02 15.99 4.97
C LEU A 132 5.64 15.99 6.46
N SER A 133 5.53 17.20 7.03
CA SER A 133 4.93 17.39 8.35
C SER A 133 3.51 16.83 8.37
N SER A 134 3.10 16.21 9.47
CA SER A 134 1.74 15.68 9.64
C SER A 134 0.66 16.74 9.45
N ALA A 135 0.93 17.98 9.86
CA ALA A 135 0.02 19.11 9.64
C ALA A 135 -0.17 19.41 8.14
N ASN A 136 0.93 19.46 7.38
CA ASN A 136 0.91 19.71 5.94
C ASN A 136 0.24 18.56 5.17
N LEU A 137 0.39 17.32 5.66
CA LEU A 137 -0.30 16.16 5.10
C LEU A 137 -1.82 16.24 5.31
N GLN A 138 -2.26 16.62 6.50
CA GLN A 138 -3.69 16.76 6.81
C GLN A 138 -4.35 17.87 5.98
N GLU A 139 -3.66 19.01 5.80
CA GLU A 139 -4.11 20.10 4.92
C GLU A 139 -4.21 19.63 3.45
N LEU A 140 -3.19 18.91 2.97
CA LEU A 140 -3.18 18.34 1.61
C LEU A 140 -4.30 17.32 1.41
N PHE A 141 -4.57 16.46 2.39
CA PHE A 141 -5.71 15.54 2.37
C PHE A 141 -7.04 16.27 2.32
N HIS A 142 -7.22 17.35 3.09
CA HIS A 142 -8.45 18.14 3.08
C HIS A 142 -8.69 18.85 1.74
N ILE A 143 -7.65 19.45 1.15
CA ILE A 143 -7.72 20.09 -0.17
C ILE A 143 -8.04 19.05 -1.25
N ALA A 144 -7.35 17.90 -1.24
CA ALA A 144 -7.56 16.85 -2.22
C ALA A 144 -8.95 16.20 -2.08
N GLU A 145 -9.47 16.02 -0.87
CA GLU A 145 -10.83 15.53 -0.63
C GLU A 145 -11.89 16.44 -1.27
N LEU A 146 -11.76 17.76 -1.09
CA LEU A 146 -12.67 18.73 -1.70
C LEU A 146 -12.60 18.71 -3.23
N GLN A 147 -11.39 18.63 -3.80
CA GLN A 147 -11.17 18.58 -5.24
C GLN A 147 -11.67 17.26 -5.87
N LEU A 148 -11.47 16.12 -5.19
CA LEU A 148 -11.93 14.81 -5.66
C LEU A 148 -13.46 14.63 -5.57
N SER A 149 -14.11 15.32 -4.62
CA SER A 149 -15.57 15.22 -4.41
C SER A 149 -16.40 16.25 -5.18
N THR A 150 -15.89 17.47 -5.36
CA THR A 150 -16.64 18.59 -5.97
C THR A 150 -15.97 19.24 -7.18
N GLY A 151 -14.68 18.96 -7.41
CA GLY A 151 -13.92 19.56 -8.49
C GLY A 151 -14.28 19.00 -9.88
N SER A 152 -14.01 19.80 -10.90
CA SER A 152 -14.00 19.37 -12.29
C SER A 152 -12.97 18.25 -12.53
N GLN A 153 -13.10 17.50 -13.63
CA GLN A 153 -12.15 16.42 -13.98
C GLN A 153 -10.68 16.90 -13.98
N SER A 154 -10.41 18.15 -14.38
CA SER A 154 -9.07 18.74 -14.34
C SER A 154 -8.56 18.94 -12.91
N GLU A 155 -9.42 19.38 -11.99
CA GLU A 155 -9.08 19.57 -10.57
C GLU A 155 -8.91 18.23 -9.85
N GLN A 156 -9.74 17.23 -10.17
CA GLN A 156 -9.57 15.86 -9.69
C GLN A 156 -8.20 15.28 -10.10
N LEU A 157 -7.82 15.44 -11.38
CA LEU A 157 -6.51 14.99 -11.87
C LEU A 157 -5.35 15.78 -11.23
N ALA A 158 -5.52 17.08 -10.98
CA ALA A 158 -4.53 17.89 -10.25
C ALA A 158 -4.37 17.43 -8.79
N ALA A 159 -5.48 17.09 -8.11
CA ALA A 159 -5.47 16.53 -6.76
C ALA A 159 -4.74 15.18 -6.71
N LEU A 160 -5.01 14.27 -7.65
CA LEU A 160 -4.30 13.00 -7.78
C LEU A 160 -2.80 13.20 -8.04
N GLN A 161 -2.42 14.15 -8.90
CA GLN A 161 -1.01 14.46 -9.16
C GLN A 161 -0.31 15.03 -7.91
N LEU A 162 -0.99 15.85 -7.11
CA LEU A 162 -0.47 16.39 -5.86
C LEU A 162 -0.30 15.28 -4.81
N LEU A 163 -1.30 14.41 -4.65
CA LEU A 163 -1.25 13.23 -3.77
C LEU A 163 -0.11 12.27 -4.16
N ASP A 164 0.01 11.91 -5.45
CA ASP A 164 1.08 11.03 -5.96
C ASP A 164 2.46 11.60 -5.61
N ARG A 165 2.71 12.89 -5.87
CA ARG A 165 4.00 13.54 -5.56
C ARG A 165 4.30 13.69 -4.08
N SER A 166 3.29 13.66 -3.22
CA SER A 166 3.41 13.82 -1.77
C SER A 166 3.48 12.48 -1.01
N LEU A 167 2.88 11.42 -1.55
CA LEU A 167 2.86 10.08 -0.95
C LEU A 167 3.86 9.11 -1.59
N VAL A 168 4.38 9.40 -2.78
CA VAL A 168 5.27 8.51 -3.56
C VAL A 168 6.56 9.26 -3.91
N PRO A 169 7.76 8.69 -3.69
CA PRO A 169 8.05 7.29 -3.34
C PRO A 169 8.06 6.96 -1.84
N ASN A 170 8.02 7.98 -0.97
CA ASN A 170 8.21 7.82 0.48
C ASN A 170 6.92 8.18 1.21
N PRO A 171 5.95 7.26 1.33
CA PRO A 171 4.74 7.52 2.11
C PRO A 171 5.11 7.75 3.59
N PRO A 172 4.34 8.58 4.32
CA PRO A 172 4.43 8.63 5.78
C PRO A 172 4.25 7.23 6.38
N SER A 173 4.82 6.97 7.55
CA SER A 173 4.77 5.64 8.16
C SER A 173 3.35 5.20 8.58
N ASP A 174 2.50 6.15 8.96
CA ASP A 174 1.13 5.90 9.42
C ASP A 174 0.21 7.11 9.12
N PRO A 175 -0.09 7.42 7.84
CA PRO A 175 -1.01 8.48 7.47
C PRO A 175 -2.45 8.02 7.71
N ILE A 176 -3.22 8.74 8.53
CA ILE A 176 -4.65 8.48 8.70
C ILE A 176 -5.38 9.02 7.46
N CYS A 177 -5.94 8.14 6.63
CA CYS A 177 -6.69 8.54 5.44
C CYS A 177 -8.16 8.87 5.81
N PRO A 178 -8.66 10.08 5.47
CA PRO A 178 -10.09 10.39 5.58
C PRO A 178 -10.93 9.47 4.67
N PRO A 179 -12.06 8.90 5.13
CA PRO A 179 -12.90 8.03 4.29
C PRO A 179 -13.45 8.71 3.03
N ALA A 180 -13.69 10.02 3.07
CA ALA A 180 -14.13 10.79 1.90
C ALA A 180 -13.00 10.98 0.86
N LEU A 181 -11.76 11.22 1.31
CA LEU A 181 -10.57 11.18 0.44
C LEU A 181 -10.41 9.82 -0.23
N MET A 182 -10.53 8.72 0.55
CA MET A 182 -10.42 7.36 0.02
C MET A 182 -11.47 7.08 -1.07
N ARG A 183 -12.75 7.41 -0.82
CA ARG A 183 -13.81 7.31 -1.85
C ARG A 183 -13.49 8.12 -3.11
N GLY A 184 -12.97 9.34 -2.98
CA GLY A 184 -12.54 10.16 -4.12
C GLY A 184 -11.43 9.53 -4.96
N ILE A 185 -10.50 8.81 -4.32
CA ILE A 185 -9.44 8.04 -4.98
C ILE A 185 -10.03 6.81 -5.68
N VAL A 186 -10.91 6.06 -5.01
CA VAL A 186 -11.57 4.85 -5.56
C VAL A 186 -12.42 5.17 -6.78
N SER A 187 -13.22 6.23 -6.74
CA SER A 187 -14.01 6.70 -7.90
C SER A 187 -13.15 7.02 -9.13
N ASN A 188 -11.88 7.38 -8.94
CA ASN A 188 -10.94 7.65 -10.03
C ASN A 188 -10.22 6.41 -10.57
N LEU A 189 -10.44 5.21 -10.01
CA LEU A 189 -10.04 3.95 -10.65
C LEU A 189 -10.80 3.72 -11.96
N ASN A 190 -12.08 4.12 -12.02
CA ASN A 190 -12.94 3.96 -13.20
C ASN A 190 -12.79 5.13 -14.21
N ASN A 191 -11.76 5.97 -14.06
CA ASN A 191 -11.43 7.09 -14.94
C ASN A 191 -10.08 6.81 -15.62
N GLU A 192 -10.05 6.65 -16.95
CA GLU A 192 -8.83 6.31 -17.71
C GLU A 192 -7.65 7.27 -17.44
N ALA A 193 -7.94 8.56 -17.24
CA ALA A 193 -6.93 9.57 -16.91
C ALA A 193 -6.48 9.50 -15.43
N GLY A 194 -7.36 9.03 -14.54
CA GLY A 194 -7.16 8.96 -13.09
C GLY A 194 -6.58 7.64 -12.58
N VAL A 195 -6.80 6.51 -13.27
CA VAL A 195 -6.49 5.17 -12.75
C VAL A 195 -5.01 4.95 -12.44
N LYS A 196 -4.10 5.52 -13.26
CA LYS A 196 -2.66 5.37 -13.09
C LYS A 196 -2.12 6.07 -11.83
N PRO A 197 -2.45 7.34 -11.53
CA PRO A 197 -2.13 7.92 -10.22
C PRO A 197 -2.97 7.33 -9.07
N ALA A 198 -4.27 7.04 -9.27
CA ALA A 198 -5.13 6.46 -8.23
C ALA A 198 -4.59 5.11 -7.68
N THR A 199 -4.17 4.19 -8.55
CA THR A 199 -3.56 2.91 -8.14
C THR A 199 -2.25 3.06 -7.36
N LYS A 200 -1.46 4.12 -7.61
CA LYS A 200 -0.27 4.42 -6.80
C LYS A 200 -0.65 4.93 -5.40
N ILE A 201 -1.60 5.86 -5.34
CA ILE A 201 -2.05 6.50 -4.11
C ILE A 201 -2.73 5.47 -3.20
N LEU A 202 -3.62 4.65 -3.76
CA LEU A 202 -4.29 3.56 -3.06
C LEU A 202 -3.28 2.59 -2.44
N LEU A 203 -2.27 2.14 -3.21
CA LEU A 203 -1.21 1.30 -2.67
C LEU A 203 -0.43 2.02 -1.55
N ALA A 204 -0.02 3.28 -1.76
CA ALA A 204 0.74 4.04 -0.79
C ALA A 204 0.00 4.21 0.54
N LEU A 205 -1.32 4.40 0.51
CA LEU A 205 -2.16 4.49 1.70
C LEU A 205 -2.37 3.13 2.38
N CYS A 206 -2.61 2.05 1.61
CA CYS A 206 -2.86 0.70 2.14
C CYS A 206 -1.62 0.03 2.78
N LEU A 207 -0.42 0.59 2.58
CA LEU A 207 0.78 0.16 3.32
C LEU A 207 0.59 0.34 4.84
N ALA A 208 -0.04 1.45 5.25
CA ALA A 208 -0.46 1.64 6.64
C ALA A 208 -1.72 0.82 6.93
N GLU A 209 -1.65 0.01 8.00
CA GLU A 209 -2.66 -0.99 8.31
C GLU A 209 -4.04 -0.40 8.59
N GLY A 210 -4.09 0.72 9.32
CA GLY A 210 -5.34 1.41 9.65
C GLY A 210 -6.15 1.88 8.43
N ASN A 211 -5.51 2.09 7.27
CA ASN A 211 -6.20 2.52 6.05
C ASN A 211 -6.83 1.35 5.27
N ARG A 212 -6.51 0.09 5.58
CA ARG A 212 -6.98 -1.07 4.80
C ARG A 212 -8.49 -1.25 4.93
N HIS A 213 -9.03 -1.16 6.15
CA HIS A 213 -10.47 -1.15 6.38
C HIS A 213 -11.14 0.06 5.69
N VAL A 214 -10.54 1.25 5.76
CA VAL A 214 -11.05 2.48 5.09
C VAL A 214 -11.12 2.32 3.57
N ALA A 215 -10.16 1.59 2.96
CA ALA A 215 -10.20 1.26 1.53
C ALA A 215 -11.33 0.28 1.19
N VAL A 216 -11.52 -0.76 2.01
CA VAL A 216 -12.63 -1.73 1.86
C VAL A 216 -13.99 -1.02 2.00
N GLU A 217 -14.20 -0.23 3.06
CA GLU A 217 -15.42 0.58 3.26
C GLU A 217 -15.69 1.58 2.13
N ALA A 218 -14.64 2.01 1.40
CA ALA A 218 -14.76 2.88 0.24
C ALA A 218 -15.07 2.14 -1.08
N GLY A 219 -15.21 0.80 -1.06
CA GLY A 219 -15.48 -0.03 -2.24
C GLY A 219 -14.24 -0.31 -3.10
N ALA A 220 -13.03 -0.16 -2.55
CA ALA A 220 -11.79 -0.30 -3.31
C ALA A 220 -11.54 -1.73 -3.81
N VAL A 221 -12.06 -2.75 -3.11
CA VAL A 221 -11.90 -4.16 -3.51
C VAL A 221 -12.62 -4.43 -4.83
N GLY A 222 -13.94 -4.19 -4.90
CA GLY A 222 -14.70 -4.31 -6.15
C GLY A 222 -14.12 -3.47 -7.29
N ALA A 223 -13.88 -2.18 -7.05
CA ALA A 223 -13.33 -1.27 -8.08
C ALA A 223 -11.96 -1.72 -8.63
N VAL A 224 -11.09 -2.32 -7.79
CA VAL A 224 -9.83 -2.90 -8.27
C VAL A 224 -10.07 -4.17 -9.09
N VAL A 225 -10.98 -5.06 -8.67
CA VAL A 225 -11.31 -6.29 -9.41
C VAL A 225 -11.90 -5.95 -10.79
N GLU A 226 -12.77 -4.94 -10.89
CA GLU A 226 -13.36 -4.48 -12.15
C GLU A 226 -12.31 -3.92 -13.12
N VAL A 227 -11.40 -3.06 -12.66
CA VAL A 227 -10.47 -2.36 -13.57
C VAL A 227 -9.19 -3.13 -13.89
N VAL A 228 -8.74 -4.06 -13.04
CA VAL A 228 -7.40 -4.68 -13.18
C VAL A 228 -7.28 -5.57 -14.42
N ALA A 229 -8.39 -6.04 -14.99
CA ALA A 229 -8.43 -6.69 -16.29
C ALA A 229 -7.91 -5.78 -17.43
N GLU A 230 -8.13 -4.47 -17.35
CA GLU A 230 -7.69 -3.51 -18.38
C GLU A 230 -6.33 -2.87 -18.08
N LEU A 231 -5.75 -3.12 -16.91
CA LEU A 231 -4.45 -2.58 -16.51
C LEU A 231 -3.28 -3.48 -16.94
N GLU A 232 -2.17 -2.82 -17.30
CA GLU A 232 -0.92 -3.48 -17.68
C GLU A 232 0.27 -3.05 -16.80
N GLY A 233 1.29 -3.92 -16.78
CA GLY A 233 2.59 -3.68 -16.14
C GLY A 233 2.48 -3.15 -14.72
N ALA A 234 3.25 -2.10 -14.40
CA ALA A 234 3.32 -1.56 -13.06
C ALA A 234 2.00 -0.94 -12.55
N ALA A 235 1.01 -0.63 -13.40
CA ALA A 235 -0.30 -0.18 -12.91
C ALA A 235 -1.07 -1.37 -12.32
N ALA A 236 -1.14 -2.48 -13.06
CA ALA A 236 -1.74 -3.72 -12.57
C ALA A 236 -1.01 -4.29 -11.36
N GLU A 237 0.34 -4.28 -11.33
CA GLU A 237 1.10 -4.71 -10.15
C GLU A 237 0.70 -3.94 -8.89
N ARG A 238 0.48 -2.61 -8.98
CA ARG A 238 0.11 -1.79 -7.82
C ARG A 238 -1.32 -2.02 -7.37
N ALA A 239 -2.24 -2.16 -8.33
CA ALA A 239 -3.64 -2.48 -8.04
C ALA A 239 -3.75 -3.83 -7.31
N LEU A 240 -3.08 -4.88 -7.81
CA LEU A 240 -3.06 -6.20 -7.16
C LEU A 240 -2.30 -6.21 -5.83
N ALA A 241 -1.24 -5.39 -5.67
CA ALA A 241 -0.58 -5.22 -4.39
C ALA A 241 -1.49 -4.57 -3.33
N ALA A 242 -2.27 -3.56 -3.72
CA ALA A 242 -3.28 -2.96 -2.84
C ALA A 242 -4.38 -3.96 -2.48
N LEU A 243 -4.84 -4.77 -3.45
CA LEU A 243 -5.81 -5.84 -3.21
C LEU A 243 -5.27 -6.92 -2.27
N GLU A 244 -4.01 -7.37 -2.42
CA GLU A 244 -3.35 -8.28 -1.47
C GLU A 244 -3.34 -7.69 -0.05
N LEU A 245 -3.08 -6.38 0.10
CA LEU A 245 -3.10 -5.71 1.40
C LEU A 245 -4.53 -5.62 1.97
N MET A 246 -5.54 -5.28 1.17
CA MET A 246 -6.94 -5.27 1.62
C MET A 246 -7.43 -6.67 2.01
N CYS A 247 -6.92 -7.73 1.40
CA CYS A 247 -7.18 -9.11 1.83
C CYS A 247 -6.55 -9.49 3.18
N THR A 248 -5.76 -8.62 3.83
CA THR A 248 -5.25 -8.87 5.19
C THR A 248 -6.26 -8.52 6.28
N VAL A 249 -7.32 -7.76 5.95
CA VAL A 249 -8.46 -7.52 6.85
C VAL A 249 -9.63 -8.45 6.50
N ALA A 250 -10.43 -8.81 7.51
CA ALA A 250 -11.45 -9.86 7.37
C ALA A 250 -12.54 -9.48 6.36
N GLU A 251 -12.95 -8.21 6.35
CA GLU A 251 -14.00 -7.68 5.50
C GLU A 251 -13.55 -7.68 4.03
N GLY A 252 -12.34 -7.21 3.75
CA GLY A 252 -11.77 -7.20 2.39
C GLY A 252 -11.56 -8.61 1.83
N ALA A 253 -11.18 -9.57 2.68
CA ALA A 253 -11.09 -10.98 2.29
C ALA A 253 -12.47 -11.61 2.02
N ALA A 254 -13.52 -11.17 2.73
CA ALA A 254 -14.90 -11.60 2.49
C ALA A 254 -15.47 -10.99 1.21
N GLU A 255 -15.25 -9.70 0.96
CA GLU A 255 -15.69 -9.02 -0.26
C GLU A 255 -15.06 -9.65 -1.51
N VAL A 256 -13.75 -9.97 -1.49
CA VAL A 256 -13.09 -10.70 -2.60
C VAL A 256 -13.72 -12.08 -2.85
N ARG A 257 -14.20 -12.76 -1.81
CA ARG A 257 -14.86 -14.08 -1.93
C ARG A 257 -16.27 -13.97 -2.51
N ALA A 258 -17.04 -12.94 -2.11
CA ALA A 258 -18.38 -12.70 -2.61
C ALA A 258 -18.41 -12.03 -4.02
N HIS A 259 -17.32 -11.41 -4.45
CA HIS A 259 -17.29 -10.66 -5.70
C HIS A 259 -17.24 -11.60 -6.94
N ALA A 260 -18.37 -11.73 -7.63
CA ALA A 260 -18.58 -12.67 -8.74
C ALA A 260 -17.48 -12.67 -9.83
N LEU A 261 -16.87 -11.51 -10.12
CA LEU A 261 -15.79 -11.42 -11.13
C LEU A 261 -14.38 -11.74 -10.59
N ALA A 262 -14.18 -11.91 -9.27
CA ALA A 262 -12.85 -12.04 -8.68
C ALA A 262 -12.09 -13.25 -9.22
N MET A 263 -12.69 -14.44 -9.24
CA MET A 263 -12.03 -15.64 -9.77
C MET A 263 -11.64 -15.53 -11.25
N PRO A 264 -12.56 -15.24 -12.20
CA PRO A 264 -12.19 -15.17 -13.62
C PRO A 264 -11.19 -14.04 -13.92
N VAL A 265 -11.30 -12.88 -13.25
CA VAL A 265 -10.31 -11.79 -13.42
C VAL A 265 -8.96 -12.21 -12.86
N MET A 266 -8.89 -12.79 -11.65
CA MET A 266 -7.60 -13.21 -11.07
C MET A 266 -6.90 -14.29 -11.91
N VAL A 267 -7.64 -15.26 -12.45
CA VAL A 267 -7.07 -16.28 -13.37
C VAL A 267 -6.56 -15.62 -14.66
N SER A 268 -7.31 -14.69 -15.24
CA SER A 268 -6.91 -13.93 -16.43
C SER A 268 -5.61 -13.13 -16.21
N VAL A 269 -5.55 -12.32 -15.14
CA VAL A 269 -4.36 -11.52 -14.85
C VAL A 269 -3.16 -12.36 -14.39
N MET A 270 -3.38 -13.52 -13.76
CA MET A 270 -2.32 -14.48 -13.43
C MET A 270 -1.66 -15.08 -14.69
N GLY A 271 -2.46 -15.38 -15.72
CA GLY A 271 -1.95 -15.82 -17.01
C GLY A 271 -1.16 -14.72 -17.73
N ARG A 272 -1.75 -13.52 -17.83
CA ARG A 272 -1.23 -12.38 -18.59
C ARG A 272 0.01 -11.71 -17.95
N LEU A 273 -0.01 -11.44 -16.64
CA LEU A 273 1.05 -10.71 -15.97
C LEU A 273 2.21 -11.63 -15.59
N GLU A 274 3.39 -11.06 -15.37
CA GLU A 274 4.58 -11.78 -14.93
C GLU A 274 5.06 -11.29 -13.56
N GLY A 275 6.10 -11.92 -13.01
CA GLY A 275 6.82 -11.44 -11.84
C GLY A 275 5.90 -11.22 -10.63
N ARG A 276 5.82 -9.96 -10.18
CA ARG A 276 5.00 -9.61 -9.00
C ARG A 276 3.51 -9.56 -9.30
N GLY A 277 3.10 -9.12 -10.50
CA GLY A 277 1.68 -9.13 -10.89
C GLY A 277 1.08 -10.54 -10.79
N ARG A 278 1.79 -11.54 -11.32
CA ARG A 278 1.43 -12.97 -11.21
C ARG A 278 1.41 -13.46 -9.77
N GLU A 279 2.39 -13.08 -8.96
CA GLU A 279 2.47 -13.41 -7.53
C GLU A 279 1.26 -12.87 -6.75
N TYR A 280 0.88 -11.60 -6.96
CA TYR A 280 -0.28 -11.02 -6.27
C TYR A 280 -1.58 -11.69 -6.71
N ALA A 281 -1.77 -11.98 -8.01
CA ALA A 281 -2.93 -12.72 -8.50
C ALA A 281 -3.06 -14.12 -7.84
N ILE A 282 -1.97 -14.90 -7.79
CA ILE A 282 -1.91 -16.18 -7.06
C ILE A 282 -2.28 -16.01 -5.57
N SER A 283 -1.87 -14.89 -4.97
CA SER A 283 -2.16 -14.59 -3.57
C SER A 283 -3.65 -14.32 -3.33
N VAL A 284 -4.31 -13.56 -4.22
CA VAL A 284 -5.75 -13.30 -4.13
C VAL A 284 -6.57 -14.56 -4.41
N ILE A 285 -6.18 -15.40 -5.37
CA ILE A 285 -6.82 -16.72 -5.59
C ILE A 285 -6.75 -17.58 -4.31
N SER A 286 -5.65 -17.52 -3.56
CA SER A 286 -5.51 -18.22 -2.28
C SER A 286 -6.44 -17.69 -1.18
N VAL A 287 -6.85 -16.42 -1.26
CA VAL A 287 -7.85 -15.82 -0.34
C VAL A 287 -9.27 -16.31 -0.70
N ILE A 288 -9.55 -16.54 -1.99
CA ILE A 288 -10.84 -17.07 -2.43
C ILE A 288 -11.06 -18.49 -1.90
N TYR A 289 -10.10 -19.41 -2.10
CA TYR A 289 -10.23 -20.79 -1.59
C TYR A 289 -9.96 -20.92 -0.07
N GLY A 290 -9.23 -19.99 0.54
CA GLY A 290 -8.86 -20.06 1.96
C GLY A 290 -10.03 -19.88 2.94
N GLY A 291 -11.21 -19.43 2.48
CA GLY A 291 -12.38 -19.19 3.32
C GLY A 291 -12.99 -20.46 3.95
N GLY A 292 -12.94 -21.60 3.25
CA GLY A 292 -13.60 -22.84 3.68
C GLY A 292 -12.98 -23.56 4.89
N CYS A 293 -11.84 -23.08 5.41
CA CYS A 293 -11.03 -23.84 6.38
C CYS A 293 -11.05 -23.27 7.82
N VAL A 294 -11.83 -22.24 8.11
CA VAL A 294 -11.91 -21.60 9.44
C VAL A 294 -13.39 -21.44 9.87
N GLY A 295 -14.11 -22.57 9.93
CA GLY A 295 -15.57 -22.58 10.06
C GLY A 295 -16.15 -23.78 10.80
N GLY A 296 -15.43 -24.36 11.76
CA GLY A 296 -16.00 -25.34 12.70
C GLY A 296 -16.95 -24.67 13.70
N GLY A 297 -18.10 -24.17 13.22
CA GLY A 297 -19.00 -23.31 13.97
C GLY A 297 -20.42 -23.28 13.39
N SER A 298 -21.26 -24.16 13.91
CA SER A 298 -22.74 -24.19 13.82
C SER A 298 -23.44 -22.85 13.51
N GLY A 299 -24.34 -22.86 12.52
CA GLY A 299 -25.34 -21.79 12.37
C GLY A 299 -25.82 -21.59 10.94
N GLU A 300 -26.90 -22.28 10.60
CA GLU A 300 -27.83 -22.02 9.49
C GLU A 300 -27.93 -20.54 9.03
N GLU A 301 -27.18 -20.13 8.01
CA GLU A 301 -27.69 -19.26 6.93
C GLU A 301 -27.07 -19.72 5.60
N GLN A 302 -27.91 -20.24 4.72
CA GLN A 302 -27.52 -20.73 3.39
C GLN A 302 -27.49 -19.53 2.42
N GLU A 303 -26.46 -18.68 2.55
CA GLU A 303 -26.14 -17.74 1.49
C GLU A 303 -25.84 -18.53 0.20
N GLU A 304 -26.21 -17.95 -0.94
CA GLU A 304 -25.96 -18.49 -2.28
C GLU A 304 -24.44 -18.44 -2.54
N GLU A 305 -23.71 -19.42 -1.99
CA GLU A 305 -22.25 -19.49 -2.06
C GLU A 305 -21.83 -19.47 -3.54
N THR A 306 -21.28 -18.34 -3.98
CA THR A 306 -20.76 -18.16 -5.33
C THR A 306 -19.67 -19.18 -5.56
N VAL A 307 -20.05 -20.32 -6.14
CA VAL A 307 -19.20 -21.50 -6.28
C VAL A 307 -17.90 -21.07 -6.96
N PRO A 308 -16.75 -21.15 -6.27
CA PRO A 308 -15.48 -20.80 -6.90
C PRO A 308 -15.25 -21.74 -8.08
N ALA A 309 -14.52 -21.26 -9.10
CA ALA A 309 -14.26 -22.06 -10.30
C ALA A 309 -13.73 -23.47 -9.93
N PRO A 310 -13.98 -24.51 -10.75
CA PRO A 310 -13.60 -25.88 -10.40
C PRO A 310 -12.13 -25.96 -9.94
N PRO A 311 -11.84 -26.49 -8.73
CA PRO A 311 -10.50 -26.42 -8.14
C PRO A 311 -9.41 -27.01 -9.05
N GLU A 312 -9.76 -28.01 -9.86
CA GLU A 312 -8.87 -28.59 -10.87
C GLU A 312 -8.50 -27.62 -12.00
N GLU A 313 -9.44 -26.79 -12.46
CA GLU A 313 -9.19 -25.83 -13.55
C GLU A 313 -8.26 -24.72 -13.06
N VAL A 314 -8.49 -24.22 -11.86
CA VAL A 314 -7.58 -23.26 -11.22
C VAL A 314 -6.23 -23.91 -10.93
N ALA A 315 -6.18 -25.17 -10.50
CA ALA A 315 -4.90 -25.88 -10.31
C ALA A 315 -4.12 -26.02 -11.63
N ARG A 316 -4.80 -26.36 -12.74
CA ARG A 316 -4.20 -26.38 -14.09
C ARG A 316 -3.66 -25.01 -14.50
N ALA A 317 -4.43 -23.93 -14.26
CA ALA A 317 -4.00 -22.56 -14.55
C ALA A 317 -2.80 -22.12 -13.69
N VAL A 318 -2.78 -22.46 -12.40
CA VAL A 318 -1.66 -22.16 -11.48
C VAL A 318 -0.40 -22.92 -11.89
N VAL A 319 -0.51 -24.22 -12.26
CA VAL A 319 0.65 -24.99 -12.78
C VAL A 319 1.23 -24.32 -14.02
N LEU A 320 0.39 -23.87 -14.96
CA LEU A 320 0.85 -23.19 -16.17
C LEU A 320 1.52 -21.84 -15.83
N ALA A 321 0.92 -21.04 -14.96
CA ALA A 321 1.49 -19.76 -14.51
C ALA A 321 2.86 -19.92 -13.83
N LEU A 322 3.04 -21.00 -13.05
CA LEU A 322 4.29 -21.32 -12.36
C LEU A 322 5.43 -21.80 -13.29
N GLN A 323 5.12 -22.18 -14.54
CA GLN A 323 6.14 -22.49 -15.56
C GLN A 323 6.74 -21.22 -16.19
N GLY A 324 6.04 -20.08 -16.11
CA GLY A 324 6.51 -18.77 -16.58
C GLY A 324 7.27 -17.97 -15.52
N GLU A 325 7.62 -16.73 -15.87
CA GLU A 325 8.32 -15.79 -14.99
C GLU A 325 7.53 -15.49 -13.71
N CYS A 326 7.91 -16.16 -12.62
CA CYS A 326 7.40 -15.96 -11.27
C CYS A 326 8.53 -15.49 -10.33
N THR A 327 8.19 -14.70 -9.32
CA THR A 327 9.13 -14.46 -8.21
C THR A 327 9.29 -15.73 -7.34
N ALA A 328 10.28 -15.72 -6.46
CA ALA A 328 10.42 -16.77 -5.44
C ALA A 328 9.25 -16.79 -4.43
N ARG A 329 8.61 -15.65 -4.13
CA ARG A 329 7.41 -15.57 -3.26
C ARG A 329 6.19 -16.12 -4.00
N GLY A 330 6.01 -15.77 -5.28
CA GLY A 330 4.98 -16.33 -6.16
C GLY A 330 5.06 -17.84 -6.29
N ARG A 331 6.25 -18.41 -6.55
CA ARG A 331 6.43 -19.88 -6.59
C ARG A 331 6.07 -20.57 -5.28
N ARG A 332 6.44 -20.00 -4.12
CA ARG A 332 6.09 -20.56 -2.80
C ARG A 332 4.58 -20.52 -2.55
N LYS A 333 3.92 -19.39 -2.85
CA LYS A 333 2.47 -19.24 -2.69
C LYS A 333 1.69 -20.13 -3.65
N GLY A 334 2.09 -20.22 -4.92
CA GLY A 334 1.46 -21.13 -5.89
C GLY A 334 1.58 -22.59 -5.47
N ALA A 335 2.72 -23.01 -4.92
CA ALA A 335 2.88 -24.35 -4.38
C ALA A 335 2.07 -24.62 -3.10
N GLN A 336 1.67 -23.59 -2.34
CA GLN A 336 0.72 -23.70 -1.23
C GLN A 336 -0.73 -23.77 -1.74
N LEU A 337 -1.09 -22.91 -2.68
CA LEU A 337 -2.39 -22.91 -3.36
C LEU A 337 -2.69 -24.25 -4.03
N LEU A 338 -1.72 -24.86 -4.72
CA LEU A 338 -1.91 -26.18 -5.34
C LEU A 338 -2.22 -27.30 -4.32
N LYS A 339 -1.74 -27.19 -3.07
CA LYS A 339 -2.11 -28.14 -2.00
C LYS A 339 -3.53 -27.86 -1.50
N MET A 340 -3.85 -26.58 -1.25
CA MET A 340 -5.19 -26.15 -0.85
C MET A 340 -6.26 -26.59 -1.86
N LEU A 341 -5.99 -26.47 -3.16
CA LEU A 341 -6.91 -26.91 -4.23
C LEU A 341 -7.09 -28.44 -4.27
N GLN A 342 -6.04 -29.21 -3.97
CA GLN A 342 -6.12 -30.67 -3.84
C GLN A 342 -6.92 -31.10 -2.59
N GLU A 343 -6.85 -30.33 -1.51
CA GLU A 343 -7.64 -30.56 -0.29
C GLU A 343 -9.11 -30.16 -0.52
N TYR A 344 -9.36 -29.00 -1.13
CA TYR A 344 -10.71 -28.50 -1.44
C TYR A 344 -11.48 -29.47 -2.34
N GLY A 345 -10.88 -29.93 -3.45
CA GLY A 345 -11.49 -30.93 -4.34
C GLY A 345 -11.67 -32.33 -3.71
N ARG A 346 -11.08 -32.61 -2.55
CA ARG A 346 -11.36 -33.83 -1.77
C ARG A 346 -12.50 -33.65 -0.77
N LEU A 347 -12.73 -32.44 -0.28
CA LEU A 347 -13.83 -32.15 0.66
C LEU A 347 -15.18 -32.18 -0.05
N ASP A 348 -15.25 -31.57 -1.24
CA ASP A 348 -16.42 -31.55 -2.13
C ASP A 348 -16.96 -32.98 -2.38
N LEU A 349 -16.08 -33.89 -2.82
CA LEU A 349 -16.37 -35.31 -3.03
C LEU A 349 -16.77 -36.10 -1.77
N THR A 350 -16.56 -35.57 -0.56
CA THR A 350 -17.06 -36.21 0.67
C THR A 350 -18.44 -35.72 1.09
N GLN A 351 -18.91 -34.60 0.55
CA GLN A 351 -20.22 -34.03 0.87
C GLN A 351 -21.33 -34.67 0.02
N ASP A 352 -21.06 -34.98 -1.25
CA ASP A 352 -21.95 -35.75 -2.14
C ASP A 352 -22.18 -37.22 -1.71
N GLY A 353 -21.41 -37.72 -0.74
CA GLY A 353 -21.37 -39.16 -0.40
C GLY A 353 -22.42 -39.66 0.60
N ASN A 354 -23.31 -38.80 1.12
CA ASN A 354 -24.17 -39.13 2.28
C ASN A 354 -25.69 -39.03 2.04
N GLU A 355 -26.12 -38.76 0.80
CA GLU A 355 -27.54 -38.83 0.40
C GLU A 355 -27.92 -40.27 0.01
N GLY A 356 -28.23 -41.11 1.01
CA GLY A 356 -28.96 -42.37 0.80
C GLY A 356 -28.50 -43.55 1.65
N PHE A 357 -29.31 -43.90 2.66
CA PHE A 357 -30.01 -45.19 2.76
C PHE A 357 -31.12 -45.14 3.83
#